data_AF-A0A8H6MCX6-F1
#
_entry.id   AF-A0A8H6MCX6-F1
#
_cell.length_a   1.000
_cell.length_b   1.000
_cell.length_c   1.000
_cell.angle_alpha   90.00
_cell.angle_beta   90.00
_cell.angle_gamma   90.00
#
_symmetry.space_group_name_H-M   'P 1'
#
loop_
_entity.id
_entity.type
_entity.pdbx_description
1 polymer ?
#
loop_
_entity_poly.entity_id
_entity_poly.type
_entity_poly.pdbx_seq_one_letter_code
_entity_poly.pdbx_strand_id
1 'polypeptide(L)'
;MPPCQAVDYPKQGIPVDLDAKGGLPRTLIRCNPDWKASEVAQTDDENTDNYRSDKALGHLYRKVKDELLQIPEEDLKPSSSRYSPLTDPISKRLIPLLDKHFEPGFASNARQRPLKEFEEIQKTFDYYSRELEYICFTHTLSNKPGDRLMEAEVVMSTILANHSQKRLRKERVERMKTHTEALVHDVEKRLFPGGNRDAIGEEQYMVGLGRGWIAWYLSQVHAEQEGANSFGLMALGIVLDCVAGLGPTSAI
;
A
#
# COMPACT_ATOMS: atom_id res chain seq x y z
N MET A 1 11.61 -45.87 -11.40
CA MET A 1 11.98 -46.21 -10.02
C MET A 1 10.72 -46.67 -9.30
N PRO A 2 10.68 -47.83 -8.64
CA PRO A 2 9.55 -48.20 -7.81
C PRO A 2 9.47 -47.23 -6.62
N PRO A 3 8.28 -46.82 -6.15
CA PRO A 3 8.13 -45.91 -5.03
C PRO A 3 8.76 -46.40 -3.71
N CYS A 4 9.20 -47.66 -3.65
CA CYS A 4 9.58 -48.37 -2.43
C CYS A 4 10.80 -47.77 -1.71
N GLN A 5 11.85 -47.31 -2.42
CA GLN A 5 13.08 -46.85 -1.76
C GLN A 5 12.89 -45.61 -0.86
N ALA A 6 12.04 -44.66 -1.27
CA ALA A 6 11.76 -43.46 -0.47
C ALA A 6 10.85 -43.77 0.74
N VAL A 7 9.99 -44.78 0.63
CA VAL A 7 9.08 -45.22 1.69
C VAL A 7 9.82 -46.06 2.76
N ASP A 8 10.85 -46.79 2.35
CA ASP A 8 11.63 -47.67 3.23
C ASP A 8 12.77 -46.96 3.97
N TYR A 9 13.14 -45.73 3.59
CA TYR A 9 14.18 -44.93 4.26
C TYR A 9 14.00 -44.81 5.79
N PRO A 10 12.82 -44.40 6.32
CA PRO A 10 12.63 -44.29 7.77
C PRO A 10 12.60 -45.64 8.51
N LYS A 11 12.43 -46.77 7.79
CA LYS A 11 12.34 -48.11 8.37
C LYS A 11 13.67 -48.87 8.34
N GLN A 12 14.42 -48.72 7.26
CA GLN A 12 15.64 -49.50 7.00
C GLN A 12 16.92 -48.66 7.04
N GLY A 13 16.81 -47.33 7.08
CA GLY A 13 17.97 -46.42 7.14
C GLY A 13 18.83 -46.42 5.88
N ILE A 14 18.36 -47.00 4.76
CA ILE A 14 19.09 -47.07 3.50
C ILE A 14 18.92 -45.74 2.75
N PRO A 15 19.94 -44.87 2.67
CA PRO A 15 19.82 -43.57 2.02
C PRO A 15 19.43 -43.71 0.55
N VAL A 16 18.54 -42.84 0.10
CA VAL A 16 18.13 -42.76 -1.31
C VAL A 16 19.31 -42.23 -2.12
N ASP A 17 19.80 -43.04 -3.06
CA ASP A 17 20.87 -42.65 -3.97
C ASP A 17 20.33 -41.67 -5.02
N LEU A 18 20.68 -40.39 -4.87
CA LEU A 18 20.24 -39.29 -5.74
C LEU A 18 21.03 -39.22 -7.06
N ASP A 19 22.25 -39.78 -7.08
CA ASP A 19 23.22 -39.64 -8.16
C ASP A 19 23.32 -40.90 -9.05
N ALA A 20 22.76 -42.02 -8.61
CA ALA A 20 22.62 -43.21 -9.44
C ALA A 20 21.94 -42.86 -10.78
N LYS A 21 22.44 -43.45 -11.88
CA LYS A 21 21.96 -43.30 -13.27
C LYS A 21 20.47 -43.66 -13.52
N GLY A 22 19.68 -43.90 -12.47
CA GLY A 22 18.22 -44.06 -12.48
C GLY A 22 17.51 -43.61 -11.19
N GLY A 23 18.17 -42.80 -10.35
CA GLY A 23 17.80 -42.52 -8.95
C GLY A 23 16.71 -41.47 -8.71
N LEU A 24 16.37 -40.64 -9.72
CA LEU A 24 15.26 -39.69 -9.61
C LEU A 24 14.48 -39.64 -10.92
N PRO A 25 13.14 -39.84 -10.92
CA PRO A 25 12.33 -39.60 -12.10
C PRO A 25 12.44 -38.12 -12.48
N ARG A 26 13.10 -37.85 -13.61
CA ARG A 26 13.16 -36.52 -14.19
C ARG A 26 11.77 -36.16 -14.72
N THR A 27 11.41 -34.88 -14.63
CA THR A 27 10.19 -34.40 -15.26
C THR A 27 10.27 -34.66 -16.77
N LEU A 28 9.32 -35.42 -17.30
CA LEU A 28 9.24 -35.76 -18.74
C LEU A 28 9.15 -34.50 -19.63
N ILE A 29 8.61 -33.42 -19.06
CA ILE A 29 8.41 -32.14 -19.71
C ILE A 29 9.27 -31.11 -18.97
N ARG A 30 10.12 -30.40 -19.72
CA ARG A 30 11.00 -29.35 -19.18
C ARG A 30 10.20 -28.10 -18.79
N CYS A 31 9.13 -27.81 -19.53
CA CYS A 31 8.30 -26.64 -19.32
C CYS A 31 7.24 -26.84 -18.23
N ASN A 32 7.02 -25.78 -17.44
CA ASN A 32 5.96 -25.75 -16.45
C ASN A 32 4.63 -25.35 -17.09
N PRO A 33 3.47 -25.71 -16.52
CA PRO A 33 2.22 -25.17 -17.00
C PRO A 33 2.14 -23.65 -16.79
N ASP A 34 1.41 -22.97 -17.67
CA ASP A 34 1.12 -21.53 -17.66
C ASP A 34 0.59 -20.99 -16.33
N TRP A 35 -0.30 -21.72 -15.65
CA TRP A 35 -0.83 -21.33 -14.33
C TRP A 35 0.21 -21.36 -13.19
N LYS A 36 1.41 -21.92 -13.43
CA LYS A 36 2.56 -21.77 -12.52
C LYS A 36 3.47 -20.60 -12.88
N ALA A 37 3.19 -19.87 -13.96
CA ALA A 37 3.96 -18.69 -14.32
C ALA A 37 3.79 -17.59 -13.27
N SER A 38 4.80 -16.72 -13.15
CA SER A 38 4.73 -15.57 -12.25
C SER A 38 3.62 -14.61 -12.69
N GLU A 39 2.77 -14.20 -11.75
CA GLU A 39 1.70 -13.22 -11.98
C GLU A 39 2.26 -11.84 -12.40
N VAL A 40 3.46 -11.49 -11.91
CA VAL A 40 4.11 -10.17 -12.04
C VAL A 40 5.01 -10.05 -13.28
N ALA A 41 5.22 -11.12 -14.05
CA ALA A 41 5.93 -11.04 -15.32
C ALA A 41 5.01 -10.42 -16.40
N GLN A 42 4.71 -9.14 -16.26
CA GLN A 42 4.19 -8.26 -17.31
C GLN A 42 5.34 -7.75 -18.19
N THR A 43 6.24 -8.64 -18.58
CA THR A 43 7.12 -8.36 -19.71
C THR A 43 6.64 -9.26 -20.82
N ASP A 44 6.26 -8.64 -21.93
CA ASP A 44 5.77 -9.20 -23.18
C ASP A 44 6.73 -10.21 -23.87
N ASP A 45 7.73 -10.70 -23.15
CA ASP A 45 8.54 -11.83 -23.56
C ASP A 45 7.74 -13.10 -23.29
N GLU A 46 7.13 -13.60 -24.35
CA GLU A 46 6.55 -14.94 -24.46
C GLU A 46 7.41 -15.95 -23.70
N ASN A 47 6.87 -16.34 -22.55
CA ASN A 47 7.42 -17.23 -21.56
C ASN A 47 7.81 -18.59 -22.21
N THR A 48 9.04 -18.67 -22.73
CA THR A 48 9.49 -19.76 -23.61
C THR A 48 9.56 -21.11 -22.88
N ASP A 49 9.49 -21.08 -21.54
CA ASP A 49 9.56 -22.24 -20.66
C ASP A 49 8.20 -22.67 -20.07
N ASN A 50 7.08 -22.06 -20.47
CA ASN A 50 5.75 -22.45 -19.97
C ASN A 50 4.81 -22.91 -21.08
N TYR A 51 4.21 -24.10 -20.91
CA TYR A 51 3.20 -24.61 -21.84
C TYR A 51 1.79 -24.20 -21.42
N ARG A 52 0.94 -23.97 -22.43
CA ARG A 52 -0.49 -23.67 -22.25
C ARG A 52 -1.22 -24.90 -21.70
N SER A 53 -1.79 -24.81 -20.50
CA SER A 53 -2.48 -25.95 -19.88
C SER A 53 -3.97 -25.98 -20.26
N ASP A 54 -4.47 -27.14 -20.68
CA ASP A 54 -5.90 -27.38 -20.96
C ASP A 54 -6.69 -27.84 -19.72
N LYS A 55 -6.05 -27.84 -18.54
CA LYS A 55 -6.75 -28.10 -17.27
C LYS A 55 -7.60 -26.89 -16.89
N ALA A 56 -8.65 -27.12 -16.11
CA ALA A 56 -9.51 -26.07 -15.57
C ALA A 56 -8.72 -24.91 -14.93
N LEU A 57 -7.61 -25.23 -14.24
CA LEU A 57 -6.73 -24.23 -13.62
C LEU A 57 -6.07 -23.29 -14.64
N GLY A 58 -5.63 -23.81 -15.80
CA GLY A 58 -5.06 -22.99 -16.87
C GLY A 58 -6.10 -22.08 -17.52
N HIS A 59 -7.35 -22.56 -17.68
CA HIS A 59 -8.46 -21.73 -18.14
C HIS A 59 -8.78 -20.60 -17.14
N LEU A 60 -8.85 -20.92 -15.84
CA LEU A 60 -9.10 -19.94 -14.79
C LEU A 60 -8.01 -18.87 -14.74
N TYR A 61 -6.74 -19.28 -14.75
CA TYR A 61 -5.59 -18.37 -14.71
C TYR A 61 -5.60 -17.35 -15.86
N ARG A 62 -5.86 -17.82 -17.09
CA ARG A 62 -5.96 -16.92 -18.26
C ARG A 62 -7.16 -16.00 -18.16
N LYS A 63 -8.33 -16.52 -17.76
CA LYS A 63 -9.53 -15.71 -17.60
C LYS A 63 -9.33 -14.57 -16.60
N VAL A 64 -8.67 -14.84 -15.47
CA VAL A 64 -8.33 -13.81 -14.48
C VAL A 64 -7.38 -12.76 -15.06
N LYS A 65 -6.34 -13.18 -15.81
CA LYS A 65 -5.45 -12.22 -16.50
C LYS A 65 -6.20 -11.37 -17.52
N ASP A 66 -7.05 -11.99 -18.33
CA ASP A 66 -7.84 -11.30 -19.36
C ASP A 66 -8.84 -10.31 -18.73
N GLU A 67 -9.42 -10.65 -17.58
CA GLU A 67 -10.33 -9.76 -16.81
C GLU A 67 -9.58 -8.59 -16.16
N LEU A 68 -8.39 -8.84 -15.59
CA LEU A 68 -7.56 -7.77 -15.00
C LEU A 68 -7.06 -6.76 -16.04
N LEU A 69 -6.81 -7.20 -17.28
CA LEU A 69 -6.42 -6.33 -18.39
C LEU A 69 -7.61 -5.51 -18.96
N GLN A 70 -8.84 -5.84 -18.58
CA GLN A 70 -10.05 -5.14 -19.02
C GLN A 70 -10.54 -4.07 -18.05
N ILE A 71 -9.86 -3.86 -16.91
CA ILE A 71 -10.19 -2.75 -16.01
C ILE A 71 -9.86 -1.44 -16.76
N PRO A 72 -10.84 -0.57 -17.04
CA PRO A 72 -10.57 0.70 -17.70
C PRO A 72 -9.50 1.47 -16.95
N GLU A 73 -8.55 2.11 -17.64
CA GLU A 73 -7.50 2.93 -17.00
C GLU A 73 -8.10 4.02 -16.09
N GLU A 74 -9.31 4.49 -16.42
CA GLU A 74 -10.09 5.43 -15.60
C GLU A 74 -10.47 4.86 -14.22
N ASP A 75 -10.70 3.55 -14.12
CA ASP A 75 -11.02 2.87 -12.85
C ASP A 75 -9.76 2.56 -12.02
N LEU A 76 -8.60 2.51 -12.67
CA LEU A 76 -7.29 2.40 -12.02
C LEU A 76 -6.83 3.73 -11.39
N LYS A 77 -7.39 4.86 -11.84
CA LYS A 77 -7.07 6.18 -11.24
C LYS A 77 -7.62 6.27 -9.81
N PRO A 78 -6.79 6.69 -8.84
CA PRO A 78 -7.24 6.88 -7.47
C PRO A 78 -8.40 7.89 -7.42
N SER A 79 -9.37 7.67 -6.53
CA SER A 79 -10.59 8.48 -6.46
C SER A 79 -10.32 9.98 -6.23
N SER A 80 -9.18 10.33 -5.65
CA SER A 80 -8.72 11.69 -5.38
C SER A 80 -8.44 12.49 -6.66
N SER A 81 -7.97 11.86 -7.75
CA SER A 81 -7.67 12.58 -9.00
C SER A 81 -8.90 12.87 -9.88
N ARG A 82 -10.03 12.19 -9.61
CA ARG A 82 -11.28 12.35 -10.38
C ARG A 82 -12.07 13.60 -10.00
N TYR A 83 -11.79 14.18 -8.84
CA TYR A 83 -12.53 15.31 -8.30
C TYR A 83 -11.62 16.53 -8.16
N SER A 84 -12.19 17.73 -8.34
CA SER A 84 -11.51 18.93 -7.88
C SER A 84 -11.38 18.88 -6.35
N PRO A 85 -10.32 19.47 -5.76
CA PRO A 85 -10.13 19.47 -4.32
C PRO A 85 -11.39 19.89 -3.54
N LEU A 86 -11.73 19.13 -2.51
CA LEU A 86 -12.87 19.25 -1.59
C LEU A 86 -14.26 19.02 -2.23
N THR A 87 -14.32 18.53 -3.47
CA THR A 87 -15.61 18.28 -4.16
C THR A 87 -16.06 16.82 -4.14
N ASP A 88 -15.21 15.92 -3.64
CA ASP A 88 -15.51 14.50 -3.50
C ASP A 88 -16.60 14.25 -2.44
N PRO A 89 -17.25 13.06 -2.46
CA PRO A 89 -18.33 12.74 -1.52
C PRO A 89 -17.91 12.77 -0.04
N ILE A 90 -16.66 12.44 0.27
CA ILE A 90 -16.14 12.43 1.64
C ILE A 90 -16.02 13.88 2.13
N SER A 91 -15.37 14.75 1.36
CA SER A 91 -15.25 16.17 1.69
C SER A 91 -16.61 16.83 1.85
N LYS A 92 -17.56 16.58 0.95
CA LYS A 92 -18.93 17.12 1.03
C LYS A 92 -19.67 16.71 2.31
N ARG A 93 -19.35 15.55 2.89
CA ARG A 93 -19.93 15.10 4.16
C ARG A 93 -19.19 15.62 5.39
N LEU A 94 -17.90 15.85 5.29
CA LEU A 94 -17.09 16.39 6.39
C LEU A 94 -17.25 17.91 6.53
N ILE A 95 -17.38 18.66 5.44
CA ILE A 95 -17.49 20.14 5.45
C ILE A 95 -18.54 20.65 6.47
N PRO A 96 -19.80 20.15 6.50
CA PRO A 96 -20.79 20.62 7.46
C PRO A 96 -20.47 20.24 8.92
N LEU A 97 -19.61 19.26 9.16
CA LEU A 97 -19.17 18.90 10.51
C LEU A 97 -18.06 19.84 10.96
N LEU A 98 -17.13 20.19 10.08
CA LEU A 98 -16.07 21.16 10.37
C LEU A 98 -16.64 22.56 10.59
N ASP A 99 -17.58 23.01 9.75
CA ASP A 99 -18.20 24.34 9.86
C ASP A 99 -19.07 24.50 11.14
N LYS A 100 -19.31 23.44 11.91
CA LYS A 100 -19.93 23.56 13.25
C LYS A 100 -18.93 23.97 14.32
N HIS A 101 -17.68 23.54 14.19
CA HIS A 101 -16.64 23.79 15.17
C HIS A 101 -15.85 25.07 14.84
N PHE A 102 -15.90 25.51 13.59
CA PHE A 102 -15.21 26.71 13.12
C PHE A 102 -16.18 27.73 12.51
N GLU A 103 -15.65 28.89 12.12
CA GLU A 103 -16.44 29.90 11.41
C GLU A 103 -17.01 29.34 10.08
N PRO A 104 -18.24 29.73 9.69
CA PRO A 104 -18.83 29.28 8.43
C PRO A 104 -17.92 29.55 7.23
N GLY A 105 -17.68 28.52 6.41
CA GLY A 105 -16.78 28.61 5.26
C GLY A 105 -15.31 28.30 5.58
N PHE A 106 -14.99 27.93 6.83
CA PHE A 106 -13.69 27.43 7.24
C PHE A 106 -13.24 26.23 6.40
N ALA A 107 -14.14 25.26 6.19
CA ALA A 107 -13.79 24.03 5.48
C ALA A 107 -13.66 24.26 3.97
N SER A 108 -14.45 25.18 3.41
CA SER A 108 -14.44 25.49 1.97
C SER A 108 -13.23 26.32 1.54
N ASN A 109 -12.61 27.06 2.46
CA ASN A 109 -11.47 27.95 2.19
C ASN A 109 -10.15 27.41 2.78
N ALA A 110 -9.90 26.10 2.70
CA ALA A 110 -8.67 25.47 3.23
C ALA A 110 -7.37 26.13 2.74
N ARG A 111 -7.38 26.79 1.57
CA ARG A 111 -6.24 27.53 1.00
C ARG A 111 -6.02 28.91 1.64
N GLN A 112 -7.02 29.51 2.26
CA GLN A 112 -6.95 30.87 2.86
C GLN A 112 -6.50 30.86 4.33
N ARG A 113 -5.91 29.75 4.77
CA ARG A 113 -5.34 29.59 6.10
C ARG A 113 -4.23 30.59 6.39
N PRO A 114 -3.88 30.82 7.66
CA PRO A 114 -2.64 31.48 8.02
C PRO A 114 -1.49 30.83 7.24
N LEU A 115 -0.79 31.62 6.43
CA LEU A 115 0.23 31.14 5.49
C LEU A 115 1.25 30.21 6.17
N LYS A 116 1.62 30.53 7.41
CA LYS A 116 2.54 29.75 8.22
C LYS A 116 2.07 28.31 8.50
N GLU A 117 0.80 28.13 8.88
CA GLU A 117 0.26 26.81 9.18
C GLU A 117 0.19 25.96 7.90
N PHE A 118 -0.27 26.57 6.81
CA PHE A 118 -0.31 25.91 5.50
C PHE A 118 1.09 25.46 5.05
N GLU A 119 2.10 26.34 5.16
CA GLU A 119 3.50 26.01 4.82
C GLU A 119 4.07 24.89 5.70
N GLU A 120 3.72 24.83 6.98
CA GLU A 120 4.17 23.76 7.89
C GLU A 120 3.57 22.41 7.51
N ILE A 121 2.28 22.36 7.17
CA ILE A 121 1.64 21.11 6.71
C ILE A 121 2.17 20.72 5.33
N GLN A 122 2.41 21.67 4.43
CA GLN A 122 3.03 21.40 3.14
C GLN A 122 4.43 20.80 3.29
N LYS A 123 5.27 21.36 4.17
CA LYS A 123 6.59 20.76 4.50
C LYS A 123 6.47 19.34 5.07
N THR A 124 5.41 19.07 5.83
CA THR A 124 5.13 17.75 6.38
C THR A 124 4.74 16.77 5.28
N PHE A 125 3.91 17.20 4.33
CA PHE A 125 3.57 16.43 3.13
C PHE A 125 4.82 16.15 2.28
N ASP A 126 5.62 17.16 1.97
CA ASP A 126 6.84 17.02 1.17
C ASP A 126 7.85 16.07 1.84
N TYR A 127 7.92 16.09 3.18
CA TYR A 127 8.71 15.14 3.95
C TYR A 127 8.16 13.72 3.81
N TYR A 128 6.85 13.53 3.99
CA TYR A 128 6.20 12.23 3.87
C TYR A 128 6.42 11.61 2.48
N SER A 129 6.13 12.34 1.40
CA SER A 129 6.30 11.84 0.04
C SER A 129 7.73 11.41 -0.26
N ARG A 130 8.73 12.19 0.17
CA ARG A 130 10.15 11.86 -0.05
C ARG A 130 10.60 10.64 0.74
N GLU A 131 10.19 10.54 2.00
CA GLU A 131 10.52 9.38 2.84
C GLU A 131 9.81 8.12 2.34
N LEU A 132 8.56 8.23 1.91
CA LEU A 132 7.83 7.11 1.33
C LEU A 132 8.50 6.64 0.04
N GLU A 133 8.88 7.57 -0.85
CA GLU A 133 9.64 7.25 -2.06
C GLU A 133 10.96 6.55 -1.72
N TYR A 134 11.69 7.04 -0.70
CA TYR A 134 12.90 6.39 -0.22
C TYR A 134 12.66 4.96 0.29
N ILE A 135 11.58 4.72 1.04
CA ILE A 135 11.17 3.39 1.50
C ILE A 135 10.86 2.49 0.29
N CYS A 136 10.12 2.98 -0.71
CA CYS A 136 9.79 2.25 -1.92
C CYS A 136 11.03 1.79 -2.69
N PHE A 137 12.05 2.65 -2.79
CA PHE A 137 13.33 2.32 -3.42
C PHE A 137 14.18 1.36 -2.57
N THR A 138 14.20 1.52 -1.25
CA THR A 138 15.10 0.78 -0.37
C THR A 138 14.66 -0.68 -0.14
N HIS A 139 13.35 -0.93 -0.19
CA HIS A 139 12.76 -2.24 0.12
C HIS A 139 12.34 -3.06 -1.09
N THR A 140 12.61 -2.59 -2.31
CA THR A 140 12.43 -3.39 -3.53
C THR A 140 13.24 -4.68 -3.47
N LEU A 141 12.67 -5.76 -4.02
CA LEU A 141 13.34 -7.05 -4.16
C LEU A 141 14.04 -7.22 -5.51
N SER A 142 13.80 -6.31 -6.45
CA SER A 142 14.39 -6.33 -7.77
C SER A 142 15.71 -5.59 -7.79
N ASN A 143 16.66 -6.07 -8.58
CA ASN A 143 17.92 -5.39 -8.86
C ASN A 143 17.88 -4.59 -10.17
N LYS A 144 16.72 -4.53 -10.85
CA LYS A 144 16.59 -3.77 -12.08
C LYS A 144 16.60 -2.27 -11.76
N PRO A 145 17.35 -1.45 -12.52
CA PRO A 145 17.33 0.00 -12.35
C PRO A 145 15.91 0.54 -12.51
N GLY A 146 15.46 1.32 -11.54
CA GLY A 146 14.13 1.95 -11.55
C GLY A 146 13.01 1.12 -10.93
N ASP A 147 13.22 -0.16 -10.62
CA ASP A 147 12.21 -0.97 -9.93
C ASP A 147 12.07 -0.50 -8.48
N ARG A 148 10.86 -0.07 -8.11
CA ARG A 148 10.50 0.33 -6.75
C ARG A 148 9.19 -0.32 -6.34
N LEU A 149 8.95 -0.39 -5.03
CA LEU A 149 7.65 -0.80 -4.53
C LEU A 149 6.59 0.26 -4.86
N MET A 150 5.36 -0.17 -5.04
CA MET A 150 4.21 0.73 -5.14
C MET A 150 3.85 1.30 -3.76
N GLU A 151 3.28 2.51 -3.72
CA GLU A 151 2.72 3.10 -2.49
C GLU A 151 1.80 2.10 -1.75
N ALA A 152 0.91 1.43 -2.50
CA ALA A 152 0.00 0.44 -1.93
C ALA A 152 0.71 -0.76 -1.29
N GLU A 153 1.86 -1.20 -1.84
CA GLU A 153 2.65 -2.30 -1.25
C GLU A 153 3.22 -1.89 0.11
N VAL A 154 3.77 -0.69 0.19
CA VAL A 154 4.34 -0.15 1.43
C VAL A 154 3.27 0.07 2.49
N VAL A 155 2.15 0.70 2.11
CA VAL A 155 1.01 0.98 3.00
C VAL A 155 0.38 -0.31 3.52
N MET A 156 0.19 -1.30 2.65
CA MET A 156 -0.36 -2.61 3.05
C MET A 156 0.67 -3.50 3.77
N SER A 157 1.93 -3.05 3.88
CA SER A 157 3.02 -3.84 4.46
C SER A 157 3.26 -5.17 3.75
N THR A 158 3.13 -5.20 2.42
CA THR A 158 3.29 -6.41 1.60
C THR A 158 4.13 -6.13 0.35
N ILE A 159 5.04 -7.04 0.01
CA ILE A 159 5.77 -7.00 -1.26
C ILE A 159 5.18 -8.06 -2.20
N LEU A 160 4.59 -7.65 -3.31
CA LEU A 160 3.96 -8.50 -4.32
C LEU A 160 5.00 -9.22 -5.19
N ALA A 161 6.20 -8.65 -5.33
CA ALA A 161 7.28 -9.25 -6.09
C ALA A 161 7.56 -10.70 -5.63
N ASN A 162 7.49 -11.63 -6.58
CA ASN A 162 7.73 -13.05 -6.33
C ASN A 162 9.25 -13.30 -6.29
N HIS A 163 9.75 -13.84 -5.18
CA HIS A 163 11.17 -14.12 -5.01
C HIS A 163 11.37 -15.56 -4.54
N SER A 164 12.29 -16.27 -5.20
CA SER A 164 12.73 -17.63 -4.83
C SER A 164 13.19 -17.76 -3.37
N GLN A 165 13.69 -16.68 -2.77
CA GLN A 165 14.18 -16.63 -1.40
C GLN A 165 13.12 -16.05 -0.46
N LYS A 166 12.15 -16.87 -0.05
CA LYS A 166 11.05 -16.48 0.85
C LYS A 166 11.53 -15.83 2.16
N ARG A 167 12.68 -16.27 2.68
CA ARG A 167 13.30 -15.69 3.89
C ARG A 167 13.68 -14.23 3.68
N LEU A 168 14.34 -13.91 2.56
CA LEU A 168 14.72 -12.55 2.22
C LEU A 168 13.49 -11.64 2.08
N ARG A 169 12.45 -12.12 1.41
CA ARG A 169 11.18 -11.38 1.31
C ARG A 169 10.58 -11.08 2.67
N LYS A 170 10.52 -12.06 3.57
CA LYS A 170 10.00 -11.88 4.93
C LYS A 170 10.78 -10.81 5.69
N GLU A 171 12.10 -10.92 5.67
CA GLU A 171 13.00 -9.96 6.34
C GLU A 171 12.87 -8.55 5.76
N ARG A 172 12.69 -8.42 4.44
CA ARG A 172 12.47 -7.14 3.76
C ARG A 172 11.14 -6.51 4.13
N VAL A 173 10.06 -7.28 4.16
CA VAL A 173 8.73 -6.85 4.62
C VAL A 173 8.79 -6.36 6.07
N GLU A 174 9.48 -7.08 6.95
CA GLU A 174 9.59 -6.71 8.37
C GLU A 174 10.33 -5.38 8.57
N ARG A 175 11.45 -5.18 7.86
CA ARG A 175 12.18 -3.89 7.89
C ARG A 175 11.37 -2.76 7.29
N MET A 176 10.74 -2.99 6.14
CA MET A 176 9.89 -2.01 5.46
C MET A 176 8.79 -1.53 6.41
N LYS A 177 8.08 -2.47 7.04
CA LYS A 177 7.05 -2.18 8.04
C LYS A 177 7.58 -1.30 9.17
N THR A 178 8.76 -1.61 9.71
CA THR A 178 9.39 -0.79 10.77
C THR A 178 9.64 0.65 10.32
N HIS A 179 10.12 0.87 9.10
CA HIS A 179 10.36 2.22 8.57
C HIS A 179 9.06 2.95 8.25
N THR A 180 8.06 2.26 7.70
CA THR A 180 6.73 2.82 7.45
C THR A 180 6.04 3.22 8.76
N GLU A 181 6.08 2.39 9.79
CA GLU A 181 5.51 2.70 11.12
C GLU A 181 6.18 3.93 11.74
N ALA A 182 7.51 4.04 11.65
CA ALA A 182 8.23 5.21 12.13
C ALA A 182 7.84 6.48 11.36
N LEU A 183 7.74 6.39 10.03
CA LEU A 183 7.31 7.50 9.17
C LEU A 183 5.90 7.98 9.50
N VAL A 184 4.94 7.05 9.63
CA VAL A 184 3.55 7.36 9.99
C VAL A 184 3.49 8.04 11.35
N HIS A 185 4.16 7.48 12.36
CA HIS A 185 4.19 8.05 13.71
C HIS A 185 4.78 9.47 13.74
N ASP A 186 5.85 9.71 13.00
CA ASP A 186 6.48 11.02 12.91
C ASP A 186 5.58 12.05 12.20
N VAL A 187 4.89 11.64 11.14
CA VAL A 187 3.92 12.49 10.44
C VAL A 187 2.70 12.76 11.30
N GLU A 188 2.14 11.75 11.97
CA GLU A 188 1.01 11.90 12.88
C GLU A 188 1.33 12.89 14.01
N LYS A 189 2.51 12.79 14.63
CA LYS A 189 2.95 13.77 15.64
C LYS A 189 3.08 15.18 15.08
N ARG A 190 3.55 15.32 13.83
CA ARG A 190 3.67 16.62 13.17
C ARG A 190 2.33 17.21 12.81
N LEU A 191 1.34 16.41 12.45
CA LEU A 191 -0.02 16.86 12.13
C LEU A 191 -0.85 17.11 13.40
N PHE A 192 -0.65 16.29 14.43
CA PHE A 192 -1.39 16.31 15.69
C PHE A 192 -0.44 16.39 16.91
N PRO A 193 0.01 17.61 17.29
CA PRO A 193 0.94 17.84 18.38
C PRO A 193 0.20 17.75 19.73
N GLY A 194 -0.15 16.53 20.11
CA GLY A 194 -0.87 16.20 21.35
C GLY A 194 -0.56 14.80 21.88
N GLY A 195 0.01 13.93 21.06
CA GLY A 195 0.72 12.71 21.45
C GLY A 195 -0.12 11.57 22.05
N ASN A 196 -1.22 11.85 22.75
CA ASN A 196 -2.03 10.83 23.41
C ASN A 196 -3.53 11.16 23.41
N ARG A 197 -4.30 10.45 22.57
CA ARG A 197 -5.68 10.76 22.18
C ARG A 197 -6.72 10.68 23.32
N ASP A 198 -6.34 10.18 24.49
CA ASP A 198 -7.28 9.88 25.58
C ASP A 198 -7.38 10.96 26.67
N ALA A 199 -6.53 12.01 26.63
CA ALA A 199 -6.46 13.02 27.71
C ALA A 199 -6.12 14.43 27.20
N ILE A 200 -6.68 14.83 26.06
CA ILE A 200 -6.39 16.13 25.45
C ILE A 200 -7.61 17.05 25.54
N GLY A 201 -7.36 18.35 25.69
CA GLY A 201 -8.41 19.36 25.70
C GLY A 201 -9.02 19.58 24.31
N GLU A 202 -10.19 20.23 24.31
CA GLU A 202 -10.93 20.59 23.10
C GLU A 202 -10.07 21.41 22.12
N GLU A 203 -9.22 22.31 22.63
CA GLU A 203 -8.32 23.15 21.84
C GLU A 203 -7.37 22.32 20.96
N GLN A 204 -6.85 21.21 21.46
CA GLN A 204 -5.92 20.38 20.68
C GLN A 204 -6.64 19.57 19.60
N TYR A 205 -7.88 19.12 19.85
CA TYR A 205 -8.71 18.53 18.80
C TYR A 205 -9.06 19.55 17.72
N MET A 206 -9.30 20.81 18.10
CA MET A 206 -9.52 21.91 17.14
C MET A 206 -8.29 22.15 16.26
N VAL A 207 -7.10 22.27 16.86
CA VAL A 207 -5.84 22.41 16.11
C VAL A 207 -5.62 21.20 15.20
N GLY A 208 -5.82 19.99 15.72
CA GLY A 208 -5.73 18.75 14.97
C GLY A 208 -6.67 18.67 13.78
N LEU A 209 -7.93 19.07 13.98
CA LEU A 209 -8.95 19.09 12.95
C LEU A 209 -8.60 20.07 11.82
N GLY A 210 -8.12 21.26 12.17
CA GLY A 210 -7.64 22.25 11.20
C GLY A 210 -6.47 21.74 10.37
N ARG A 211 -5.44 21.20 11.03
CA ARG A 211 -4.22 20.68 10.38
C ARG A 211 -4.50 19.44 9.54
N GLY A 212 -5.32 18.53 10.05
CA GLY A 212 -5.79 17.34 9.33
C GLY A 212 -6.59 17.73 8.08
N TRP A 213 -7.43 18.76 8.15
CA TRP A 213 -8.18 19.24 6.99
C TRP A 213 -7.28 19.86 5.91
N ILE A 214 -6.26 20.64 6.31
CA ILE A 214 -5.25 21.15 5.36
C ILE A 214 -4.49 19.99 4.72
N ALA A 215 -4.10 18.98 5.51
CA ALA A 215 -3.41 17.80 5.01
C ALA A 215 -4.27 17.02 4.01
N TRP A 216 -5.57 16.87 4.28
CA TRP A 216 -6.52 16.26 3.35
C TRP A 216 -6.63 17.07 2.05
N TYR A 217 -6.76 18.39 2.13
CA TYR A 217 -6.75 19.26 0.96
C TYR A 217 -5.48 19.10 0.12
N LEU A 218 -4.30 19.11 0.75
CA LEU A 218 -3.00 18.94 0.07
C LEU A 218 -2.92 17.58 -0.63
N SER A 219 -3.41 16.50 0.00
CA SER A 219 -3.43 15.18 -0.61
C SER A 219 -4.23 15.13 -1.93
N GLN A 220 -5.28 15.95 -2.04
CA GLN A 220 -6.09 16.04 -3.25
C GLN A 220 -5.49 16.95 -4.31
N VAL A 221 -4.88 18.07 -3.89
CA VAL A 221 -4.15 18.98 -4.79
C VAL A 221 -2.98 18.23 -5.45
N HIS A 222 -2.31 17.38 -4.69
CA HIS A 222 -1.16 16.61 -5.13
C HIS A 222 -1.51 15.15 -5.46
N ALA A 223 -2.76 14.83 -5.84
CA ALA A 223 -3.23 13.44 -6.01
C ALA A 223 -2.38 12.57 -6.98
N GLU A 224 -1.69 13.21 -7.94
CA GLU A 224 -0.79 12.55 -8.90
C GLU A 224 0.62 12.30 -8.35
N GLN A 225 0.95 12.84 -7.17
CA GLN A 225 2.24 12.67 -6.52
C GLN A 225 2.24 11.40 -5.66
N GLU A 226 3.35 10.66 -5.70
CA GLU A 226 3.56 9.51 -4.83
C GLU A 226 3.42 9.89 -3.35
N GLY A 227 2.68 9.07 -2.61
CA GLY A 227 2.37 9.32 -1.20
C GLY A 227 1.15 10.22 -0.97
N ALA A 228 0.58 10.85 -1.99
CA ALA A 228 -0.60 11.69 -1.80
C ALA A 228 -1.80 10.89 -1.27
N ASN A 229 -2.03 9.69 -1.79
CA ASN A 229 -3.20 8.89 -1.42
C ASN A 229 -3.11 8.42 0.04
N SER A 230 -1.96 7.85 0.43
CA SER A 230 -1.73 7.39 1.79
C SER A 230 -1.63 8.53 2.80
N PHE A 231 -1.05 9.67 2.41
CA PHE A 231 -1.09 10.89 3.23
C PHE A 231 -2.52 11.37 3.45
N GLY A 232 -3.36 11.32 2.42
CA GLY A 232 -4.79 11.63 2.52
C GLY A 232 -5.53 10.71 3.48
N LEU A 233 -5.22 9.39 3.48
CA LEU A 233 -5.79 8.44 4.43
C LEU A 233 -5.40 8.76 5.88
N MET A 234 -4.13 9.11 6.13
CA MET A 234 -3.69 9.55 7.46
C MET A 234 -4.40 10.84 7.89
N ALA A 235 -4.50 11.81 6.98
CA ALA A 235 -5.20 13.07 7.23
C ALA A 235 -6.67 12.86 7.58
N LEU A 236 -7.37 11.97 6.84
CA LEU A 236 -8.73 11.59 7.15
C LEU A 236 -8.85 10.91 8.51
N GLY A 237 -7.93 10.01 8.86
CA GLY A 237 -7.87 9.40 10.19
C GLY A 237 -7.86 10.47 11.29
N ILE A 238 -6.94 11.43 11.18
CA ILE A 238 -6.84 12.55 12.13
C ILE A 238 -8.13 13.38 12.17
N VAL A 239 -8.71 13.71 11.02
CA VAL A 239 -9.96 14.49 10.95
C VAL A 239 -11.10 13.75 11.65
N LEU A 240 -11.28 12.46 11.37
CA LEU A 240 -12.32 11.64 11.97
C LEU A 240 -12.12 11.47 13.48
N ASP A 241 -10.88 11.26 13.91
CA ASP A 241 -10.53 11.17 15.33
C ASP A 241 -10.82 12.48 16.07
N CYS A 242 -10.50 13.63 15.46
CA CYS A 242 -10.78 14.93 16.05
C CYS A 242 -12.29 15.22 16.10
N VAL A 243 -13.04 14.92 15.04
CA VAL A 243 -14.50 15.05 15.05
C VAL A 243 -15.15 14.16 16.12
N ALA A 244 -14.62 12.94 16.31
CA ALA A 244 -15.09 12.05 17.37
C ALA A 244 -14.76 12.59 18.77
N GLY A 245 -13.54 13.12 18.95
CA GLY A 245 -13.07 13.69 20.22
C GLY A 245 -13.81 14.96 20.65
N LEU A 246 -14.22 15.80 19.69
CA LEU A 246 -15.04 17.01 19.94
C LEU A 246 -16.51 16.68 20.29
N GLY A 247 -16.93 15.43 20.08
CA GLY A 247 -18.28 14.97 20.35
C GLY A 247 -19.36 15.60 19.43
N PRO A 248 -20.59 15.06 19.45
CA PRO A 248 -21.70 15.56 18.62
C PRO A 248 -22.28 16.91 19.09
N THR A 249 -21.82 17.47 20.22
CA THR A 249 -22.45 18.60 20.90
C THR A 249 -21.48 19.36 21.82
N SER A 250 -20.44 20.00 21.28
CA SER A 250 -19.92 21.22 21.91
C SER A 250 -20.73 22.40 21.38
N ALA A 251 -22.00 22.43 21.78
CA ALA A 251 -22.89 23.57 21.58
C ALA A 251 -23.00 24.31 22.92
N ILE A 252 -22.47 25.52 22.94
CA ILE A 252 -22.99 26.62 23.76
C ILE A 252 -23.34 27.72 22.77
#